data_AF-A0A532E4R9-F1
#
_entry.id   AF-A0A532E4R9-F1
#
_cell.length_a   1.000
_cell.length_b   1.000
_cell.length_c   1.000
_cell.angle_alpha   90.00
_cell.angle_beta   90.00
_cell.angle_gamma   90.00
#
_symmetry.space_group_name_H-M   'P 1'
#
loop_
_entity.id
_entity.type
_entity.pdbx_description
1 polymer ?
#
loop_
_entity_poly.entity_id
_entity_poly.type
_entity_poly.pdbx_seq_one_letter_code
_entity_poly.pdbx_strand_id
1 'polypeptide(L)'
;EAGFRMSGDIVSRVLDRVLGDRPGPRSITVDHGTEFQSRALEDWAYRRGVQLDFIRPGKPVENAFIESFNGRLRDECLNVHQFASLAEAQAIIEAWRVDYNTRRPHSSLGHLTPSEFVSQRQGQQTVEEALCSG
;
A
#
# COMPACT_ATOMS: atom_id res chain seq x y z
N GLU A 1 10.74 1.70 22.38
CA GLU A 1 11.92 2.36 21.79
C GLU A 1 11.59 2.77 20.36
N ALA A 2 11.43 4.07 20.11
CA ALA A 2 11.27 4.62 18.77
C ALA A 2 12.68 4.95 18.24
N GLY A 3 13.25 4.02 17.48
CA GLY A 3 14.62 4.14 16.98
C GLY A 3 14.97 3.21 15.81
N PHE A 4 13.97 2.59 15.15
CA PHE A 4 14.24 1.82 13.94
C PHE A 4 14.32 2.77 12.74
N ARG A 5 15.53 2.95 12.22
CA ARG A 5 15.75 3.55 10.91
C ARG A 5 15.12 2.62 9.87
N MET A 6 14.20 3.13 9.05
CA MET A 6 13.58 2.33 8.00
C MET A 6 14.65 1.97 6.97
N SER A 7 14.88 0.68 6.75
CA SER A 7 15.88 0.17 5.78
C SER A 7 15.19 -0.61 4.68
N GLY A 8 15.89 -0.82 3.57
CA GLY A 8 15.44 -1.68 2.48
C GLY A 8 15.00 -3.06 2.90
N ASP A 9 15.74 -3.69 3.82
CA ASP A 9 15.39 -5.01 4.37
C ASP A 9 14.06 -4.98 5.11
N ILE A 10 13.81 -3.93 5.89
CA ILE A 10 12.55 -3.77 6.62
C ILE A 10 11.40 -3.60 5.63
N VAL A 11 11.57 -2.73 4.64
CA VAL A 11 10.56 -2.50 3.58
C VAL A 11 10.27 -3.80 2.84
N SER A 12 11.30 -4.53 2.41
CA SER A 12 11.16 -5.81 1.69
C SER A 12 10.37 -6.84 2.49
N ARG A 13 10.66 -6.98 3.79
CA ARG A 13 9.93 -7.89 4.70
C ARG A 13 8.46 -7.49 4.87
N VAL A 14 8.19 -6.19 4.96
CA VAL A 14 6.82 -5.68 5.06
C VAL A 14 6.07 -5.96 3.75
N LEU A 15 6.68 -5.71 2.59
CA LEU A 15 6.08 -6.00 1.29
C LEU A 15 5.78 -7.49 1.12
N ASP A 16 6.69 -8.38 1.50
CA ASP A 16 6.43 -9.83 1.49
C ASP A 16 5.28 -10.21 2.41
N ARG A 17 5.20 -9.63 3.62
CA ARG A 17 4.08 -9.88 4.53
C ARG A 17 2.75 -9.40 3.95
N VAL A 18 2.73 -8.25 3.27
CA VAL A 18 1.51 -7.68 2.69
C VAL A 18 1.05 -8.47 1.47
N LEU A 19 1.98 -8.86 0.61
CA LEU A 19 1.67 -9.63 -0.60
C LEU A 19 1.33 -11.09 -0.26
N GLY A 20 2.01 -11.67 0.72
CA GLY A 20 1.97 -13.11 0.97
C GLY A 20 2.39 -13.89 -0.28
N ASP A 21 1.70 -14.99 -0.55
CA ASP A 21 1.97 -15.83 -1.73
C ASP A 21 1.37 -15.26 -3.03
N ARG A 22 0.63 -14.15 -2.96
CA ARG A 22 -0.02 -13.57 -4.13
C ARG A 22 1.02 -12.99 -5.10
N PRO A 23 0.75 -13.01 -6.41
CA PRO A 23 1.57 -12.27 -7.36
C PRO A 23 1.58 -10.78 -7.00
N GLY A 24 2.77 -10.19 -7.06
CA GLY A 24 2.96 -8.77 -6.82
C GLY A 24 2.42 -7.90 -7.96
N PRO A 25 2.31 -6.58 -7.76
CA PRO A 25 2.01 -5.65 -8.85
C PRO A 25 3.14 -5.65 -9.89
N ARG A 26 2.85 -5.29 -11.14
CA ARG A 26 3.87 -5.15 -12.19
C ARG A 26 4.92 -4.09 -11.85
N SER A 27 4.50 -3.00 -11.22
CA SER A 27 5.40 -1.98 -10.71
C SER A 27 4.88 -1.35 -9.42
N ILE A 28 5.81 -0.75 -8.67
CA ILE A 28 5.53 0.04 -7.47
C ILE A 28 6.18 1.41 -7.67
N THR A 29 5.39 2.46 -7.55
CA THR A 29 5.92 3.83 -7.55
C THR A 29 6.50 4.17 -6.18
N VAL A 30 7.75 4.66 -6.15
CA VAL A 30 8.49 4.98 -4.93
C VAL A 30 9.13 6.36 -5.02
N ASP A 31 9.38 6.98 -3.87
CA ASP A 31 10.19 8.20 -3.80
C ASP A 31 11.70 7.89 -3.73
N HIS A 32 12.51 8.94 -3.64
CA HIS A 32 13.97 8.83 -3.56
C HIS A 32 14.48 8.57 -2.13
N GLY A 33 13.66 8.03 -1.24
CA GLY A 33 14.07 7.59 0.09
C GLY A 33 15.22 6.58 0.03
N THR A 34 16.12 6.65 1.01
CA THR A 34 17.31 5.78 1.07
C THR A 34 16.96 4.30 1.20
N GLU A 35 15.81 3.99 1.80
CA GLU A 35 15.23 2.67 1.91
C GLU A 35 14.79 2.13 0.55
N PHE A 36 14.29 2.99 -0.34
CA PHE A 36 13.79 2.60 -1.66
C PHE A 36 14.91 2.51 -2.70
N GLN A 37 15.97 3.31 -2.55
CA GLN A 37 17.20 3.22 -3.36
C GLN A 37 18.17 2.13 -2.88
N SER A 38 17.79 1.35 -1.87
CA SER A 38 18.67 0.34 -1.30
C SER A 38 18.79 -0.90 -2.20
N ARG A 39 19.98 -1.48 -2.24
CA ARG A 39 20.23 -2.75 -2.94
C ARG A 39 19.34 -3.89 -2.43
N ALA A 40 19.02 -3.90 -1.13
CA ALA A 40 18.14 -4.90 -0.54
C ALA A 40 16.74 -4.89 -1.17
N LEU A 41 16.17 -3.69 -1.38
CA LEU A 41 14.85 -3.56 -2.02
C LEU A 41 14.93 -3.83 -3.54
N GLU A 42 15.99 -3.40 -4.20
CA GLU A 42 16.24 -3.71 -5.62
C GLU A 42 16.30 -5.23 -5.85
N ASP A 43 17.08 -5.95 -5.04
CA ASP A 43 17.20 -7.41 -5.10
C ASP A 43 15.84 -8.09 -4.81
N TRP A 44 15.06 -7.56 -3.87
CA TRP A 44 13.70 -8.04 -3.60
C TRP A 44 12.77 -7.85 -4.80
N ALA A 45 12.79 -6.67 -5.40
CA ALA A 45 11.94 -6.31 -6.53
C ALA A 45 12.26 -7.19 -7.75
N TYR A 46 13.55 -7.40 -8.02
CA TYR A 46 14.02 -8.33 -9.05
C TYR A 46 13.48 -9.75 -8.83
N ARG A 47 13.62 -10.31 -7.61
CA ARG A 47 13.13 -11.66 -7.29
C ARG A 47 11.62 -11.79 -7.42
N ARG A 48 10.86 -10.75 -7.09
CA ARG A 48 9.38 -10.73 -7.18
C ARG A 48 8.86 -10.35 -8.56
N GLY A 49 9.74 -9.99 -9.50
CA GLY A 49 9.35 -9.52 -10.84
C GLY A 49 8.61 -8.18 -10.80
N VAL A 50 8.90 -7.34 -9.81
CA VAL A 50 8.27 -6.03 -9.61
C VAL A 50 9.23 -4.95 -10.09
N GLN A 51 8.77 -4.02 -10.93
CA GLN A 51 9.55 -2.85 -11.31
C GLN A 51 9.41 -1.73 -10.27
N LEU A 52 10.52 -1.11 -9.86
CA LEU A 52 10.49 0.08 -8.99
C LEU A 52 10.49 1.34 -9.87
N ASP A 53 9.41 2.11 -9.81
CA ASP A 53 9.22 3.34 -10.58
C ASP A 53 9.47 4.55 -9.68
N PHE A 54 10.65 5.16 -9.79
CA PHE A 54 10.98 6.35 -9.01
C PHE A 54 10.25 7.59 -9.53
N ILE A 55 9.61 8.35 -8.63
CA ILE A 55 8.97 9.62 -8.99
C ILE A 55 10.01 10.59 -9.56
N ARG A 56 9.58 11.43 -10.51
CA ARG A 56 10.44 12.42 -11.13
C ARG A 56 10.66 13.61 -10.18
N PRO A 57 11.90 14.12 -10.06
CA PRO A 57 12.16 15.34 -9.33
C PRO A 57 11.27 16.49 -9.84
N GLY A 58 10.60 17.20 -8.92
CA GLY A 58 9.70 18.30 -9.25
C GLY A 58 8.33 17.89 -9.81
N LYS A 59 7.93 16.61 -9.71
CA LYS A 59 6.59 16.12 -10.09
C LYS A 59 5.80 15.60 -8.87
N PRO A 60 5.34 16.49 -7.97
CA PRO A 60 4.63 16.09 -6.73
C PRO A 60 3.32 15.33 -7.01
N VAL A 61 2.73 15.50 -8.19
CA VAL A 61 1.51 14.78 -8.61
C VAL A 61 1.68 13.27 -8.66
N GLU A 62 2.90 12.78 -8.89
CA GLU A 62 3.18 11.33 -8.93
C GLU A 62 3.12 10.69 -7.54
N ASN A 63 3.30 11.49 -6.47
CA ASN A 63 3.15 11.03 -5.09
C ASN A 63 1.77 11.36 -4.49
N ALA A 64 0.88 12.04 -5.25
CA ALA A 64 -0.33 12.63 -4.68
C ALA A 64 -1.27 11.61 -4.01
N PHE A 65 -1.29 10.37 -4.50
CA PHE A 65 -2.12 9.31 -3.93
C PHE A 65 -1.67 8.94 -2.50
N ILE A 66 -0.38 8.65 -2.31
CA ILE A 66 0.15 8.26 -0.99
C ILE A 66 0.12 9.45 -0.03
N GLU A 67 0.35 10.67 -0.52
CA GLU A 67 0.21 11.88 0.30
C GLU A 67 -1.23 12.09 0.77
N SER A 68 -2.21 11.90 -0.12
CA SER A 68 -3.63 12.00 0.24
C SER A 68 -4.04 10.93 1.25
N PHE A 69 -3.52 9.70 1.11
CA PHE A 69 -3.74 8.62 2.06
C PHE A 69 -3.13 8.96 3.43
N ASN A 70 -1.86 9.36 3.46
CA ASN A 70 -1.15 9.70 4.69
C ASN A 70 -1.77 10.89 5.41
N GLY A 71 -2.24 11.90 4.67
CA GLY A 71 -2.99 13.03 5.20
C GLY A 71 -4.26 12.57 5.93
N ARG A 72 -5.07 11.71 5.29
CA ARG A 72 -6.28 11.16 5.92
C ARG A 72 -5.97 10.32 7.16
N LEU A 73 -4.98 9.42 7.09
CA LEU A 73 -4.57 8.64 8.25
C LEU A 73 -4.16 9.55 9.41
N ARG A 74 -3.42 10.63 9.12
CA ARG A 74 -3.01 11.59 10.13
C ARG A 74 -4.20 12.32 10.73
N ASP A 75 -5.06 12.90 9.90
CA ASP A 75 -6.15 13.77 10.34
C ASP A 75 -7.28 13.01 11.02
N GLU A 76 -7.59 11.79 10.54
CA GLU A 76 -8.74 11.01 10.99
C GLU A 76 -8.39 9.97 12.05
N CYS A 77 -7.11 9.57 12.16
CA CYS A 77 -6.67 8.56 13.12
C CYS A 77 -5.61 9.11 14.07
N LEU A 78 -4.46 9.55 13.58
CA LEU A 78 -3.32 9.82 14.46
C LEU A 78 -3.48 11.09 15.30
N ASN A 79 -4.08 12.13 14.75
CA ASN A 79 -4.25 13.43 15.42
C ASN A 79 -5.39 13.43 16.45
N VAL A 80 -6.35 12.50 16.33
CA VAL A 80 -7.55 12.46 17.17
C VAL A 80 -7.44 11.45 18.32
N HIS A 81 -6.34 10.71 18.42
CA HIS A 81 -6.08 9.74 19.48
C HIS A 81 -4.81 10.11 20.26
N GLN A 82 -4.86 9.94 21.58
CA GLN A 82 -3.67 9.84 22.42
C GLN A 82 -3.43 8.37 22.72
N PHE A 83 -2.21 7.88 22.44
CA PHE A 83 -1.87 6.47 22.64
C PHE A 83 -1.18 6.28 23.99
N ALA A 84 -1.75 5.45 24.85
CA ALA A 84 -1.15 5.06 26.13
C ALA A 84 -0.10 3.94 25.95
N SER A 85 -0.17 3.18 24.85
CA SER A 85 0.82 2.13 24.54
C SER A 85 0.98 1.86 23.04
N LEU A 86 2.06 1.19 22.66
CA LEU A 86 2.27 0.73 21.28
C LEU A 86 1.20 -0.29 20.84
N ALA A 87 0.77 -1.17 21.75
CA ALA A 87 -0.25 -2.18 21.46
C ALA A 87 -1.60 -1.51 21.16
N GLU A 88 -1.95 -0.47 21.92
CA GLU A 88 -3.14 0.34 21.66
C GLU A 88 -3.04 1.07 20.33
N ALA A 89 -1.90 1.71 20.03
CA ALA A 89 -1.68 2.36 18.74
C ALA A 89 -1.85 1.38 17.56
N GLN A 90 -1.30 0.17 17.67
CA GLN A 90 -1.46 -0.88 16.65
C GLN A 90 -2.92 -1.28 16.47
N ALA A 91 -3.66 -1.47 17.57
CA ALA A 91 -5.07 -1.86 17.50
C ALA A 91 -5.94 -0.76 16.84
N ILE A 92 -5.72 0.50 17.21
CA ILE A 92 -6.46 1.64 16.65
C ILE A 92 -6.13 1.83 15.16
N ILE A 93 -4.85 1.79 14.79
CA ILE A 93 -4.43 1.93 13.39
C ILE A 93 -4.97 0.77 12.54
N GLU A 94 -4.97 -0.45 13.07
CA GLU A 94 -5.54 -1.61 12.38
C GLU A 94 -7.05 -1.46 12.18
N ALA A 95 -7.79 -1.03 13.20
CA ALA A 95 -9.22 -0.78 13.09
C ALA A 95 -9.52 0.30 12.04
N TRP A 96 -8.75 1.39 12.01
CA TRP A 96 -8.87 2.43 10.99
C TRP A 96 -8.56 1.88 9.58
N ARG A 97 -7.52 1.07 9.42
CA ARG A 97 -7.17 0.42 8.14
C ARG A 97 -8.30 -0.46 7.62
N VAL A 98 -8.92 -1.26 8.50
CA VAL A 98 -10.06 -2.11 8.12
C VAL A 98 -11.24 -1.26 7.69
N ASP A 99 -11.57 -0.22 8.44
CA ASP A 99 -12.68 0.68 8.12
C ASP A 99 -12.47 1.39 6.77
N TYR A 100 -11.26 1.95 6.55
CA TYR A 100 -10.88 2.59 5.29
C TYR A 100 -11.05 1.65 4.09
N ASN A 101 -10.65 0.38 4.21
CA ASN A 101 -10.70 -0.57 3.11
C ASN A 101 -12.07 -1.20 2.88
N THR A 102 -12.94 -1.26 3.88
CA THR A 102 -14.18 -2.06 3.84
C THR A 102 -15.47 -1.27 3.96
N ARG A 103 -15.42 -0.03 4.46
CA ARG A 103 -16.63 0.77 4.73
C ARG A 103 -16.67 2.11 4.03
N ARG A 104 -15.52 2.61 3.56
CA ARG A 104 -15.43 3.96 2.99
C ARG A 104 -15.45 3.97 1.45
N PRO A 105 -16.53 4.47 0.81
CA PRO A 105 -16.58 4.61 -0.65
C PRO A 105 -15.64 5.70 -1.14
N HIS A 106 -14.91 5.44 -2.23
CA HIS A 106 -14.01 6.41 -2.84
C HIS A 106 -14.51 6.83 -4.22
N SER A 107 -14.63 8.14 -4.46
CA SER A 107 -15.06 8.68 -5.76
C SER A 107 -14.15 8.24 -6.90
N SER A 108 -12.83 8.14 -6.67
CA SER A 108 -11.86 7.63 -7.65
C SER A 108 -12.04 6.15 -7.99
N LEU A 109 -12.81 5.42 -7.19
CA LEU A 109 -13.14 4.00 -7.40
C LEU A 109 -14.61 3.83 -7.82
N GLY A 110 -15.26 4.88 -8.32
CA GLY A 110 -16.67 4.81 -8.73
C GLY A 110 -17.65 4.68 -7.56
N HIS A 111 -17.31 5.28 -6.41
CA HIS A 111 -18.07 5.15 -5.15
C HIS A 111 -18.12 3.71 -4.60
N LEU A 112 -17.08 2.92 -4.87
CA LEU A 112 -16.83 1.64 -4.21
C LEU A 112 -15.80 1.81 -3.10
N THR A 113 -15.88 0.95 -2.09
CA THR A 113 -14.78 0.74 -1.15
C THR A 113 -13.60 0.05 -1.85
N PRO A 114 -12.37 0.19 -1.34
CA PRO A 114 -11.23 -0.55 -1.89
C PRO A 114 -11.45 -2.06 -1.99
N SER A 115 -12.10 -2.68 -0.99
CA SER A 115 -12.37 -4.13 -1.00
C SER A 115 -13.42 -4.53 -2.03
N GLU A 116 -14.48 -3.74 -2.20
CA GLU A 116 -15.49 -3.98 -3.25
C GLU A 116 -14.88 -3.82 -4.64
N PHE A 117 -14.07 -2.79 -4.85
CA PHE A 117 -13.39 -2.55 -6.12
C PHE A 117 -12.48 -3.72 -6.52
N VAL A 118 -11.69 -4.25 -5.58
CA VAL A 118 -10.84 -5.44 -5.82
C VAL A 118 -11.70 -6.66 -6.14
N SER A 119 -12.76 -6.90 -5.36
CA SER A 119 -13.66 -8.05 -5.54
C SER A 119 -14.34 -8.02 -6.92
N GLN A 120 -14.80 -6.84 -7.37
CA GLN A 120 -15.41 -6.67 -8.68
C GLN A 120 -14.41 -6.97 -9.81
N ARG A 121 -13.17 -6.49 -9.70
CA ARG A 121 -12.14 -6.75 -10.73
C ARG A 121 -11.73 -8.21 -10.82
N GLN A 122 -11.62 -8.90 -9.69
CA GLN A 122 -11.33 -10.34 -9.68
C GLN A 122 -12.47 -11.14 -10.33
N GLY A 123 -13.72 -10.76 -10.06
CA GLY A 123 -14.89 -11.36 -10.71
C GLY A 123 -14.88 -11.14 -12.24
N GLN A 124 -14.51 -9.94 -12.70
CA GLN A 124 -14.41 -9.63 -14.13
C GLN A 124 -13.28 -10.40 -14.83
N GLN A 125 -12.11 -10.50 -14.20
CA GLN A 125 -10.97 -11.27 -14.74
C GLN A 125 -11.30 -12.76 -14.86
N THR A 126 -11.99 -13.34 -13.87
CA THR A 126 -12.40 -14.75 -13.90
C THR A 126 -13.36 -15.04 -15.05
N VAL A 127 -14.29 -14.11 -15.33
CA VAL A 127 -15.27 -14.26 -16.43
C VAL A 127 -14.60 -14.11 -17.80
N GLU A 128 -13.65 -13.18 -17.94
CA GLU A 128 -12.92 -12.94 -19.20
C GLU A 128 -11.98 -14.11 -19.54
N GLU A 129 -11.28 -14.66 -18.56
CA GLU A 129 -10.46 -15.87 -18.74
C GLU A 129 -11.31 -17.09 -19.12
N ALA A 130 -12.49 -17.26 -18.50
CA ALA A 130 -13.40 -18.34 -18.84
C ALA A 130 -13.99 -18.23 -20.25
N LEU A 131 -14.22 -17.00 -20.75
CA LEU A 131 -14.73 -16.74 -22.09
C LEU A 131 -13.68 -16.91 -23.20
N CYS A 132 -12.41 -16.63 -22.93
CA CYS A 132 -11.31 -16.85 -23.89
C CYS A 132 -10.77 -18.28 -23.93
N SER A 133 -11.19 -19.14 -22.99
CA SER A 133 -10.76 -20.54 -22.86
C SER A 133 -11.74 -21.56 -23.43
N GLY A 134 -12.88 -21.12 -23.97
CA GLY A 134 -13.92 -21.96 -24.60
C GLY A 134 -14.04 -21.71 -26.09
#